data_AF-A0A7F8QC58-F1
#
_entry.id   AF-A0A7F8QC58-F1
#
_cell.length_a   1.000
_cell.length_b   1.000
_cell.length_c   1.000
_cell.angle_alpha   90.00
_cell.angle_beta   90.00
_cell.angle_gamma   90.00
#
_symmetry.space_group_name_H-M   'P 1'
#
loop_
_entity.id
_entity.type
_entity.pdbx_description
1 polymer ?
#
loop_
_entity_poly.entity_id
_entity_poly.type
_entity_poly.pdbx_seq_one_letter_code
_entity_poly.pdbx_strand_id
1 'polypeptide(L)'
;MPTSETESVNTENVSGGGENQGGCGSLWCWWKRRGTAKAGPSGCRRWGQAISKSKLSRRWRRWNRFNRRRCRAAVKSVTFYWLVIVLVFLNTLTISSEHYNQPDWLTQIQDIANKVLLALFTCEMLVKMYSLGLQAYFVSLFNRFDCFVVCGGITETILVELEIMSPLGISVFRCVRLLRIFKVTRHWTSLSNLVASLLNSMKSIASLLLLLFLFIIIFSLLGMQLFGGKFNFDETQTKRSTFDNFPQALLTVFQILTGEDWNAVMYDGIMAYGGPSSSGMIVCIYFIILFICGNYILLNVFLAIAVDNLADAESLNTAQKEEAEEKERKKIARKESLENKKNNKPEVNQIANSDNKVTIDDYREEDEDKDPYPPCDVPVGEEEEEEEEDEPEVPAGPRPRRISELNMKEKIAPIPEGSAFFILSKTNPIRVGCHKLINHHIFTNLILVFIMLSSAALAAEDPIRSHSFRNT
;
A
#
# COMPACT_ATOMS: atom_id res chain seq x y z
N MET A 1 1.55 17.70 -18.31
CA MET A 1 2.01 17.02 -19.56
C MET A 1 1.34 15.66 -19.63
N PRO A 2 0.90 15.16 -20.80
CA PRO A 2 0.20 13.89 -20.86
C PRO A 2 1.21 12.74 -20.86
N THR A 3 1.06 11.78 -19.95
CA THR A 3 1.79 10.51 -19.99
C THR A 3 0.98 9.50 -20.78
N SER A 4 1.60 9.07 -21.87
CA SER A 4 1.24 7.93 -22.71
C SER A 4 1.58 6.63 -21.99
N GLU A 5 0.59 5.78 -21.77
CA GLU A 5 0.81 4.35 -21.52
C GLU A 5 0.45 3.62 -22.82
N THR A 6 1.49 3.16 -23.51
CA THR A 6 1.41 2.14 -24.55
C THR A 6 2.35 1.03 -24.11
N GLU A 7 1.79 -0.02 -23.51
CA GLU A 7 2.44 -1.32 -23.46
C GLU A 7 1.70 -2.26 -24.40
N SER A 8 2.31 -2.46 -25.55
CA SER A 8 2.04 -3.57 -26.46
C SER A 8 3.07 -4.66 -26.15
N VAL A 9 2.64 -5.71 -25.46
CA VAL A 9 3.43 -6.94 -25.34
C VAL A 9 3.14 -7.80 -26.57
N ASN A 10 4.12 -7.84 -27.48
CA ASN A 10 4.23 -8.88 -28.49
C ASN A 10 4.77 -10.14 -27.81
N THR A 11 4.06 -11.26 -27.91
CA THR A 11 4.62 -12.58 -27.62
C THR A 11 4.90 -13.27 -28.95
N GLU A 12 6.18 -13.52 -29.22
CA GLU A 12 6.68 -14.32 -30.33
C GLU A 12 6.32 -15.81 -30.13
N ASN A 13 6.00 -16.46 -31.25
CA ASN A 13 5.84 -17.90 -31.38
C ASN A 13 7.21 -18.59 -31.27
N VAL A 14 7.33 -19.58 -30.38
CA VAL A 14 8.35 -20.63 -30.50
C VAL A 14 7.64 -21.97 -30.64
N SER A 15 7.89 -22.62 -31.76
CA SER A 15 7.55 -24.00 -32.07
C SER A 15 8.62 -24.92 -31.52
N GLY A 16 8.23 -25.93 -30.72
CA GLY A 16 9.10 -27.03 -30.30
C GLY A 16 8.28 -28.11 -29.60
N GLY A 17 8.17 -29.27 -30.22
CA GLY A 17 7.35 -30.40 -29.77
C GLY A 17 7.94 -31.15 -28.57
N GLY A 18 7.06 -31.86 -27.86
CA GLY A 18 7.41 -32.79 -26.78
C GLY A 18 6.14 -33.34 -26.11
N GLU A 19 6.08 -34.64 -25.95
CA GLU A 19 4.87 -35.44 -25.72
C GLU A 19 4.30 -35.42 -24.29
N ASN A 20 3.00 -35.74 -24.24
CA ASN A 20 2.27 -36.55 -23.26
C ASN A 20 1.74 -36.03 -21.90
N GLN A 21 0.41 -36.23 -21.79
CA GLN A 21 -0.41 -36.71 -20.67
C GLN A 21 -1.13 -35.74 -19.71
N GLY A 22 -2.47 -35.85 -19.77
CA GLY A 22 -3.43 -35.76 -18.66
C GLY A 22 -3.89 -34.33 -18.33
N GLY A 23 -5.15 -33.94 -18.36
CA GLY A 23 -6.41 -34.65 -18.50
C GLY A 23 -7.52 -33.72 -17.96
N CYS A 24 -8.74 -33.91 -18.48
CA CYS A 24 -10.02 -33.40 -17.99
C CYS A 24 -10.51 -32.05 -18.54
N GLY A 25 -11.63 -32.10 -19.28
CA GLY A 25 -12.39 -30.92 -19.69
C GLY A 25 -13.19 -31.02 -21.00
N SER A 26 -13.44 -32.21 -21.57
CA SER A 26 -14.24 -32.38 -22.79
C SER A 26 -15.73 -32.60 -22.48
N LEU A 27 -16.54 -31.54 -22.51
CA LEU A 27 -18.01 -31.66 -22.54
C LEU A 27 -18.71 -30.68 -23.51
N TRP A 28 -17.96 -30.04 -24.42
CA TRP A 28 -18.53 -29.11 -25.41
C TRP A 28 -18.21 -29.41 -26.88
N CYS A 29 -17.55 -30.54 -27.18
CA CYS A 29 -17.10 -30.86 -28.54
C CYS A 29 -17.85 -32.02 -29.23
N TRP A 30 -19.01 -32.44 -28.73
CA TRP A 30 -19.73 -33.60 -29.27
C TRP A 30 -20.82 -33.27 -30.31
N TRP A 31 -20.99 -32.00 -30.72
CA TRP A 31 -22.07 -31.60 -31.64
C TRP A 31 -21.63 -30.94 -32.95
N LYS A 32 -20.35 -31.07 -33.34
CA LYS A 32 -19.84 -30.41 -34.55
C LYS A 32 -18.84 -31.22 -35.37
N ARG A 33 -19.18 -32.47 -35.72
CA ARG A 33 -18.64 -33.14 -36.92
C ARG A 33 -19.30 -34.51 -37.19
N ARG A 34 -20.25 -34.54 -38.12
CA ARG A 34 -20.46 -35.66 -39.07
C ARG A 34 -21.42 -35.16 -40.16
N GLY A 35 -20.97 -35.17 -41.41
CA GLY A 35 -21.78 -34.79 -42.57
C GLY A 35 -21.01 -34.17 -43.75
N THR A 36 -20.02 -34.89 -44.30
CA THR A 36 -19.57 -34.79 -45.71
C THR A 36 -20.64 -35.49 -46.60
N ALA A 37 -20.98 -35.17 -47.85
CA ALA A 37 -20.38 -34.39 -48.92
C ALA A 37 -21.39 -34.22 -50.09
N LYS A 38 -21.01 -33.36 -51.06
CA LYS A 38 -21.33 -33.31 -52.52
C LYS A 38 -22.31 -32.26 -53.05
N ALA A 39 -21.84 -31.68 -54.17
CA ALA A 39 -22.48 -30.87 -55.21
C ALA A 39 -22.65 -29.36 -54.96
N GLY A 40 -21.86 -28.54 -55.67
CA GLY A 40 -22.29 -27.21 -56.13
C GLY A 40 -23.06 -27.32 -57.45
N PRO A 41 -23.38 -26.22 -58.17
CA PRO A 41 -23.17 -24.81 -57.85
C PRO A 41 -24.46 -23.96 -58.00
N SER A 42 -24.32 -22.66 -57.74
CA SER A 42 -25.19 -21.55 -58.17
C SER A 42 -26.48 -21.28 -57.37
N GLY A 43 -26.69 -19.99 -57.08
CA GLY A 43 -28.03 -19.45 -56.80
C GLY A 43 -28.46 -19.32 -55.34
N CYS A 44 -27.69 -18.64 -54.47
CA CYS A 44 -28.30 -17.91 -53.32
C CYS A 44 -27.36 -16.97 -52.53
N ARG A 45 -26.27 -16.47 -53.12
CA ARG A 45 -25.57 -15.29 -52.57
C ARG A 45 -26.20 -14.00 -53.11
N ARG A 46 -27.43 -13.67 -52.72
CA ARG A 46 -27.92 -12.29 -52.93
C ARG A 46 -29.02 -11.78 -52.00
N TRP A 47 -29.47 -12.57 -51.03
CA TRP A 47 -30.58 -12.19 -50.15
C TRP A 47 -30.26 -12.32 -48.66
N GLY A 48 -29.04 -11.90 -48.26
CA GLY A 48 -28.61 -11.86 -46.85
C GLY A 48 -27.78 -10.62 -46.47
N GLN A 49 -27.65 -9.65 -47.38
CA GLN A 49 -26.95 -8.37 -47.15
C GLN A 49 -27.81 -7.18 -47.59
N ALA A 50 -29.10 -7.20 -47.25
CA ALA A 50 -29.98 -6.09 -47.55
C ALA A 50 -31.09 -5.95 -46.50
N ILE A 51 -30.73 -6.00 -45.22
CA ILE A 51 -31.58 -5.47 -44.14
C ILE A 51 -30.80 -4.36 -43.43
N SER A 52 -31.01 -3.16 -43.94
CA SER A 52 -31.00 -1.87 -43.22
C SER A 52 -29.96 -1.68 -42.10
N LYS A 53 -28.68 -1.52 -42.47
CA LYS A 53 -27.80 -0.61 -41.70
C LYS A 53 -28.06 0.81 -42.20
N SER A 54 -29.20 1.37 -41.77
CA SER A 54 -29.63 2.74 -42.05
C SER A 54 -28.47 3.73 -41.89
N LYS A 55 -28.49 4.84 -42.65
CA LYS A 55 -27.58 6.00 -42.43
C LYS A 55 -27.59 6.42 -40.94
N LEU A 56 -28.73 6.23 -40.26
CA LEU A 56 -28.89 6.37 -38.81
C LEU A 56 -27.94 5.49 -37.99
N SER A 57 -27.73 4.20 -38.32
CA SER A 57 -26.81 3.32 -37.58
C SER A 57 -25.33 3.72 -37.70
N ARG A 58 -24.94 4.36 -38.82
CA ARG A 58 -23.58 4.89 -39.01
C ARG A 58 -23.40 6.21 -38.26
N ARG A 59 -24.42 7.08 -38.28
CA ARG A 59 -24.45 8.34 -37.53
C ARG A 59 -24.48 8.07 -36.02
N TRP A 60 -25.28 7.11 -35.57
CA TRP A 60 -25.34 6.64 -34.17
C TRP A 60 -24.02 6.04 -33.71
N ARG A 61 -23.35 5.20 -34.51
CA ARG A 61 -22.01 4.69 -34.15
C ARG A 61 -20.95 5.79 -34.08
N ARG A 62 -21.01 6.81 -34.94
CA ARG A 62 -20.12 7.99 -34.85
C ARG A 62 -20.43 8.83 -33.62
N TRP A 63 -21.70 9.07 -33.33
CA TRP A 63 -22.17 9.80 -32.16
C TRP A 63 -21.83 9.08 -30.85
N ASN A 64 -22.05 7.77 -30.77
CA ASN A 64 -21.69 6.92 -29.63
C ASN A 64 -20.16 6.92 -29.38
N ARG A 65 -19.34 6.87 -30.44
CA ARG A 65 -17.88 7.00 -30.29
C ARG A 65 -17.46 8.38 -29.81
N PHE A 66 -18.12 9.44 -30.30
CA PHE A 66 -17.87 10.81 -29.85
C PHE A 66 -18.27 11.01 -28.39
N ASN A 67 -19.46 10.55 -28.00
CA ASN A 67 -19.93 10.60 -26.61
C ASN A 67 -19.03 9.79 -25.68
N ARG A 68 -18.63 8.58 -26.06
CA ARG A 68 -17.69 7.78 -25.26
C ARG A 68 -16.33 8.46 -25.05
N ARG A 69 -15.83 9.18 -26.06
CA ARG A 69 -14.61 10.01 -25.92
C ARG A 69 -14.82 11.18 -24.97
N ARG A 70 -15.95 11.89 -25.08
CA ARG A 70 -16.33 12.99 -24.18
C ARG A 70 -16.51 12.50 -22.73
N CYS A 71 -17.21 11.39 -22.52
CA CYS A 71 -17.35 10.77 -21.20
C CYS A 71 -16.00 10.33 -20.63
N ARG A 72 -15.09 9.77 -21.46
CA ARG A 72 -13.74 9.42 -21.00
C ARG A 72 -12.93 10.66 -20.60
N ALA A 73 -13.05 11.76 -21.33
CA ALA A 73 -12.43 13.02 -20.95
C ALA A 73 -13.02 13.59 -19.65
N ALA A 74 -14.33 13.47 -19.44
CA ALA A 74 -15.00 13.88 -18.21
C ALA A 74 -14.58 13.03 -17.00
N VAL A 75 -14.56 11.69 -17.12
CA VAL A 75 -14.13 10.78 -16.03
C VAL A 75 -12.67 11.01 -15.63
N LYS A 76 -11.81 11.36 -16.59
CA LYS A 76 -10.40 11.70 -16.32
C LYS A 76 -10.18 13.14 -15.85
N SER A 77 -11.24 13.95 -15.71
CA SER A 77 -11.11 15.35 -15.31
C SER A 77 -10.89 15.51 -13.81
N VAL A 78 -10.18 16.58 -13.43
CA VAL A 78 -9.96 16.97 -12.03
C VAL A 78 -11.29 17.28 -11.33
N THR A 79 -12.26 17.84 -12.05
CA THR A 79 -13.60 18.13 -11.52
C THR A 79 -14.34 16.86 -11.12
N PHE A 80 -14.27 15.81 -11.94
CA PHE A 80 -14.89 14.52 -11.61
C PHE A 80 -14.23 13.88 -10.39
N TYR A 81 -12.91 14.00 -10.26
CA TYR A 81 -12.18 13.56 -9.08
C TYR A 81 -12.68 14.24 -7.79
N TRP A 82 -12.78 15.57 -7.76
CA TRP A 82 -13.29 16.30 -6.60
C TRP A 82 -14.75 16.00 -6.30
N LEU A 83 -15.59 15.85 -7.34
CA LEU A 83 -16.98 15.48 -7.18
C LEU A 83 -17.13 14.15 -6.44
N VAL A 84 -16.39 13.11 -6.86
CA VAL A 84 -16.45 11.80 -6.20
C VAL A 84 -16.01 11.89 -4.74
N ILE A 85 -14.95 12.64 -4.44
CA ILE A 85 -14.49 12.83 -3.05
C ILE A 85 -15.55 13.52 -2.19
N VAL A 86 -16.19 14.57 -2.71
CA VAL A 86 -17.28 15.26 -2.01
C VAL A 86 -18.44 14.31 -1.73
N LEU A 87 -18.82 13.46 -2.70
CA LEU A 87 -19.88 12.47 -2.50
C LEU A 87 -19.52 11.44 -1.43
N VAL A 88 -18.27 10.96 -1.39
CA VAL A 88 -17.84 10.03 -0.34
C VAL A 88 -17.85 10.72 1.02
N PHE A 89 -17.36 11.96 1.11
CA PHE A 89 -17.38 12.73 2.35
C PHE A 89 -18.80 12.98 2.86
N LEU A 90 -19.74 13.39 2.00
CA LEU A 90 -21.15 13.55 2.35
C LEU A 90 -21.78 12.23 2.82
N ASN A 91 -21.40 11.10 2.21
CA ASN A 91 -21.85 9.79 2.66
C ASN A 91 -21.30 9.44 4.05
N THR A 92 -20.01 9.71 4.30
CA THR A 92 -19.40 9.52 5.63
C THR A 92 -20.08 10.39 6.69
N LEU A 93 -20.40 11.65 6.38
CA LEU A 93 -21.12 12.54 7.30
C LEU A 93 -22.52 12.01 7.63
N THR A 94 -23.23 11.47 6.64
CA THR A 94 -24.55 10.86 6.83
C THR A 94 -24.46 9.69 7.81
N ILE A 95 -23.47 8.81 7.62
CA ILE A 95 -23.23 7.65 8.50
C ILE A 95 -22.84 8.09 9.91
N SER A 96 -21.94 9.08 10.05
CA SER A 96 -21.49 9.53 11.37
C SER A 96 -22.56 10.26 12.19
N SER A 97 -23.64 10.72 11.55
CA SER A 97 -24.74 11.39 12.22
C SER A 97 -25.71 10.42 12.94
N GLU A 98 -25.64 9.13 12.63
CA GLU A 98 -26.49 8.10 13.22
C GLU A 98 -26.16 7.89 14.71
N HIS A 99 -27.16 7.99 15.59
CA HIS A 99 -26.98 7.80 17.03
C HIS A 99 -28.19 7.13 17.70
N TYR A 100 -27.95 6.53 18.88
CA TYR A 100 -28.99 5.86 19.64
C TYR A 100 -30.07 6.86 20.09
N ASN A 101 -31.35 6.49 19.92
CA ASN A 101 -32.52 7.34 20.20
C ASN A 101 -32.52 8.67 19.43
N GLN A 102 -32.10 8.66 18.17
CA GLN A 102 -32.18 9.83 17.31
C GLN A 102 -33.63 10.20 16.94
N PRO A 103 -33.91 11.49 16.68
CA PRO A 103 -35.24 11.94 16.31
C PRO A 103 -35.65 11.48 14.91
N ASP A 104 -36.95 11.26 14.69
CA ASP A 104 -37.49 10.70 13.44
C ASP A 104 -37.17 11.54 12.20
N TRP A 105 -37.08 12.87 12.34
CA TRP A 105 -36.70 13.75 11.22
C TRP A 105 -35.28 13.45 10.71
N LEU A 106 -34.36 13.09 11.60
CA LEU A 106 -32.98 12.79 11.23
C LEU A 106 -32.93 11.46 10.47
N THR A 107 -33.69 10.46 10.94
CA THR A 107 -33.86 9.17 10.25
C THR A 107 -34.38 9.38 8.82
N GLN A 108 -35.42 10.20 8.64
CA GLN A 108 -35.97 10.51 7.32
C GLN A 108 -34.95 11.19 6.39
N ILE A 109 -34.22 12.18 6.90
CA ILE A 109 -33.18 12.87 6.11
C ILE A 109 -32.06 11.90 5.73
N GLN A 110 -31.62 11.04 6.66
CA GLN A 110 -30.59 10.03 6.39
C GLN A 110 -31.05 9.04 5.32
N ASP A 111 -32.30 8.58 5.35
CA ASP A 111 -32.84 7.66 4.34
C ASP A 111 -32.92 8.30 2.95
N ILE A 112 -33.39 9.55 2.87
CA ILE A 112 -33.41 10.31 1.61
C ILE A 112 -31.99 10.52 1.09
N ALA A 113 -31.07 10.96 1.94
CA ALA A 113 -29.66 11.16 1.59
C ALA A 113 -29.03 9.86 1.10
N ASN A 114 -29.29 8.73 1.75
CA ASN A 114 -28.77 7.42 1.36
C ASN A 114 -29.26 6.99 -0.03
N LYS A 115 -30.55 7.16 -0.33
CA LYS A 115 -31.14 6.88 -1.65
C LYS A 115 -30.53 7.78 -2.74
N VAL A 116 -30.39 9.08 -2.46
CA VAL A 116 -29.79 10.06 -3.40
C VAL A 116 -28.31 9.75 -3.66
N LEU A 117 -27.52 9.54 -2.62
CA LEU A 117 -26.09 9.23 -2.75
C LEU A 117 -25.86 7.90 -3.47
N LEU A 118 -26.68 6.88 -3.20
CA LEU A 118 -26.63 5.62 -3.94
C LEU A 118 -26.94 5.81 -5.43
N ALA A 119 -27.94 6.62 -5.76
CA ALA A 119 -28.25 6.94 -7.15
C ALA A 119 -27.07 7.64 -7.84
N LEU A 120 -26.43 8.61 -7.16
CA LEU A 120 -25.24 9.30 -7.68
C LEU A 120 -24.05 8.36 -7.87
N PHE A 121 -23.78 7.44 -6.94
CA PHE A 121 -22.74 6.42 -7.09
C PHE A 121 -23.06 5.42 -8.21
N THR A 122 -24.34 5.09 -8.41
CA THR A 122 -24.77 4.26 -9.53
C THR A 122 -24.53 4.96 -10.85
N CYS A 123 -24.85 6.26 -10.95
CA CYS A 123 -24.54 7.07 -12.13
C CYS A 123 -23.03 7.14 -12.38
N GLU A 124 -22.22 7.35 -11.33
CA GLU A 124 -20.75 7.33 -11.42
C GLU A 124 -20.24 6.01 -12.03
N MET A 125 -20.73 4.88 -11.51
CA MET A 125 -20.38 3.53 -11.96
C MET A 125 -20.78 3.30 -13.43
N LEU A 126 -22.00 3.67 -13.82
CA LEU A 126 -22.49 3.52 -15.19
C LEU A 126 -21.70 4.38 -16.18
N VAL A 127 -21.35 5.62 -15.81
CA VAL A 127 -20.52 6.50 -16.65
C VAL A 127 -19.10 5.92 -16.83
N LYS A 128 -18.51 5.33 -15.79
CA LYS A 128 -17.22 4.62 -15.89
C LYS A 128 -17.32 3.40 -16.80
N MET A 129 -18.34 2.55 -16.62
CA MET A 129 -18.54 1.36 -17.47
C MET A 129 -18.74 1.73 -18.94
N TYR A 130 -19.54 2.76 -19.22
CA TYR A 130 -19.78 3.24 -20.59
C TYR A 130 -18.52 3.85 -21.23
N SER A 131 -17.77 4.66 -20.49
CA SER A 131 -16.58 5.35 -21.00
C SER A 131 -15.40 4.39 -21.24
N LEU A 132 -15.10 3.53 -20.27
CA LEU A 132 -13.97 2.59 -20.31
C LEU A 132 -14.31 1.37 -21.18
N GLY A 133 -15.54 0.88 -21.12
CA GLY A 133 -15.98 -0.41 -21.66
C GLY A 133 -15.98 -1.49 -20.56
N LEU A 134 -16.90 -2.45 -20.66
CA LEU A 134 -17.13 -3.46 -19.61
C LEU A 134 -15.87 -4.26 -19.26
N GLN A 135 -15.15 -4.79 -20.26
CA GLN A 135 -13.94 -5.60 -20.00
C GLN A 135 -12.86 -4.78 -19.28
N ALA A 136 -12.54 -3.59 -19.78
CA ALA A 136 -11.54 -2.72 -19.16
C ALA A 136 -11.94 -2.24 -17.76
N TYR A 137 -13.24 -2.09 -17.48
CA TYR A 137 -13.74 -1.74 -16.16
C TYR A 137 -13.39 -2.83 -15.14
N PHE A 138 -13.66 -4.10 -15.48
CA PHE A 138 -13.38 -5.25 -14.60
C PHE A 138 -11.90 -5.65 -14.53
N VAL A 139 -10.97 -5.02 -15.24
CA VAL A 139 -9.53 -5.27 -15.03
C VAL A 139 -9.06 -4.63 -13.72
N SER A 140 -9.56 -3.45 -13.37
CA SER A 140 -9.12 -2.71 -12.18
C SER A 140 -9.79 -3.22 -10.90
N LEU A 141 -8.99 -3.59 -9.90
CA LEU A 141 -9.47 -4.05 -8.58
C LEU A 141 -10.38 -3.01 -7.90
N PHE A 142 -10.01 -1.73 -7.94
CA PHE A 142 -10.83 -0.66 -7.34
C PHE A 142 -12.18 -0.49 -8.03
N ASN A 143 -12.28 -0.71 -9.34
CA ASN A 143 -13.56 -0.69 -10.05
C ASN A 143 -14.42 -1.92 -9.71
N ARG A 144 -13.80 -3.08 -9.47
CA ARG A 144 -14.52 -4.28 -8.98
C ARG A 144 -15.12 -4.02 -7.61
N PHE A 145 -14.34 -3.42 -6.71
CA PHE A 145 -14.82 -3.02 -5.37
C PHE A 145 -15.97 -2.00 -5.45
N ASP A 146 -15.83 -0.96 -6.29
CA ASP A 146 -16.89 0.03 -6.52
C ASP A 146 -18.21 -0.62 -6.99
N CYS A 147 -18.10 -1.58 -7.92
CA CYS A 147 -19.26 -2.36 -8.39
C CYS A 147 -19.91 -3.16 -7.26
N PHE A 148 -19.11 -3.83 -6.43
CA PHE A 148 -19.61 -4.60 -5.29
C PHE A 148 -20.37 -3.70 -4.30
N VAL A 149 -19.81 -2.54 -3.95
CA VAL A 149 -20.44 -1.59 -3.02
C VAL A 149 -21.75 -1.03 -3.57
N VAL A 150 -21.80 -0.67 -4.85
CA VAL A 150 -23.04 -0.15 -5.48
C VAL A 150 -24.10 -1.24 -5.60
N CYS A 151 -23.75 -2.43 -6.07
CA CYS A 151 -24.67 -3.57 -6.15
C CYS A 151 -25.21 -3.98 -4.78
N GLY A 152 -24.36 -3.99 -3.74
CA GLY A 152 -24.76 -4.25 -2.37
C GLY A 152 -25.77 -3.21 -1.86
N GLY A 153 -25.54 -1.91 -2.13
CA GLY A 153 -26.47 -0.84 -1.74
C GLY A 153 -27.81 -0.88 -2.50
N ILE A 154 -27.80 -1.23 -3.78
CA ILE A 154 -29.04 -1.44 -4.56
C ILE A 154 -29.82 -2.64 -3.98
N THR A 155 -29.12 -3.74 -3.70
CA THR A 155 -29.71 -4.93 -3.11
C THR A 155 -30.33 -4.61 -1.75
N GLU A 156 -29.61 -3.93 -0.86
CA GLU A 156 -30.14 -3.42 0.41
C GLU A 156 -31.42 -2.61 0.22
N THR A 157 -31.43 -1.63 -0.68
CA THR A 157 -32.58 -0.75 -0.92
C THR A 157 -33.80 -1.55 -1.40
N ILE A 158 -33.59 -2.50 -2.32
CA ILE A 158 -34.66 -3.36 -2.83
C ILE A 158 -35.21 -4.27 -1.72
N LEU A 159 -34.33 -4.87 -0.91
CA LEU A 159 -34.75 -5.77 0.17
C LEU A 159 -35.55 -5.05 1.26
N VAL A 160 -35.17 -3.83 1.59
CA VAL A 160 -35.88 -2.99 2.57
C VAL A 160 -37.25 -2.57 2.04
N GLU A 161 -37.32 -2.11 0.79
CA GLU A 161 -38.58 -1.63 0.20
C GLU A 161 -39.59 -2.77 -0.06
N LEU A 162 -39.11 -3.98 -0.31
CA LEU A 162 -39.95 -5.16 -0.51
C LEU A 162 -40.26 -5.93 0.78
N GLU A 163 -39.77 -5.46 1.95
CA GLU A 163 -39.97 -6.09 3.27
C GLU A 163 -39.65 -7.61 3.31
N ILE A 164 -38.69 -8.07 2.49
CA ILE A 164 -38.43 -9.52 2.30
C ILE A 164 -37.70 -10.14 3.50
N MET A 165 -37.00 -9.35 4.33
CA MET A 165 -36.03 -9.86 5.30
C MET A 165 -36.31 -9.40 6.75
N SER A 166 -35.90 -10.23 7.71
CA SER A 166 -35.93 -9.92 9.13
C SER A 166 -35.08 -8.68 9.48
N PRO A 167 -35.42 -7.95 10.56
CA PRO A 167 -34.72 -6.73 10.97
C PRO A 167 -33.22 -6.94 11.27
N LEU A 168 -32.82 -8.16 11.66
CA LEU A 168 -31.41 -8.53 11.85
C LEU A 168 -30.64 -8.57 10.54
N GLY A 169 -31.23 -9.14 9.49
CA GLY A 169 -30.59 -9.21 8.18
C GLY A 169 -30.42 -7.83 7.55
N ILE A 170 -31.42 -6.95 7.70
CA ILE A 170 -31.35 -5.56 7.27
C ILE A 170 -30.14 -4.86 7.91
N SER A 171 -29.89 -5.08 9.20
CA SER A 171 -28.78 -4.44 9.93
C SER A 171 -27.40 -4.81 9.36
N VAL A 172 -27.20 -6.05 8.91
CA VAL A 172 -25.95 -6.48 8.26
C VAL A 172 -25.76 -5.80 6.90
N PHE A 173 -26.83 -5.67 6.11
CA PHE A 173 -26.75 -4.94 4.84
C PHE A 173 -26.49 -3.45 5.04
N ARG A 174 -26.98 -2.85 6.13
CA ARG A 174 -26.60 -1.47 6.49
C ARG A 174 -25.09 -1.35 6.63
N CYS A 175 -24.38 -2.34 7.19
CA CYS A 175 -22.91 -2.29 7.30
C CYS A 175 -22.19 -2.21 5.94
N VAL A 176 -22.80 -2.66 4.84
CA VAL A 176 -22.22 -2.52 3.48
C VAL A 176 -22.05 -1.05 3.11
N ARG A 177 -22.90 -0.15 3.63
CA ARG A 177 -22.76 1.29 3.39
C ARG A 177 -21.44 1.84 3.94
N LEU A 178 -20.90 1.25 5.01
CA LEU A 178 -19.60 1.63 5.58
C LEU A 178 -18.47 1.41 4.57
N LEU A 179 -18.60 0.41 3.69
CA LEU A 179 -17.57 0.12 2.70
C LEU A 179 -17.36 1.26 1.69
N ARG A 180 -18.33 2.18 1.55
CA ARG A 180 -18.21 3.35 0.68
C ARG A 180 -17.07 4.27 1.10
N ILE A 181 -16.71 4.32 2.39
CA ILE A 181 -15.57 5.12 2.88
C ILE A 181 -14.25 4.66 2.24
N PHE A 182 -14.10 3.36 1.98
CA PHE A 182 -12.91 2.82 1.33
C PHE A 182 -12.77 3.28 -0.12
N LYS A 183 -13.79 3.89 -0.76
CA LYS A 183 -13.61 4.51 -2.08
C LYS A 183 -12.56 5.62 -2.07
N VAL A 184 -12.33 6.27 -0.91
CA VAL A 184 -11.25 7.25 -0.73
C VAL A 184 -9.87 6.65 -0.99
N THR A 185 -9.67 5.37 -0.66
CA THR A 185 -8.35 4.70 -0.79
C THR A 185 -7.77 4.77 -2.20
N ARG A 186 -8.63 4.72 -3.23
CA ARG A 186 -8.22 4.85 -4.64
C ARG A 186 -7.69 6.24 -4.97
N HIS A 187 -8.20 7.27 -4.30
CA HIS A 187 -7.85 8.67 -4.55
C HIS A 187 -6.60 9.08 -3.77
N TRP A 188 -6.31 8.40 -2.65
CA TRP A 188 -5.11 8.60 -1.86
C TRP A 188 -4.02 7.62 -2.29
N THR A 189 -3.16 8.05 -3.21
CA THR A 189 -2.06 7.24 -3.76
C THR A 189 -1.18 6.63 -2.67
N SER A 190 -0.84 7.38 -1.62
CA SER A 190 -0.10 6.86 -0.47
C SER A 190 -0.83 5.71 0.23
N LEU A 191 -2.14 5.84 0.47
CA LEU A 191 -2.95 4.79 1.10
C LEU A 191 -3.11 3.58 0.18
N SER A 192 -3.33 3.79 -1.12
CA SER A 192 -3.37 2.71 -2.12
C SER A 192 -2.05 1.94 -2.16
N ASN A 193 -0.91 2.63 -2.10
CA ASN A 193 0.40 1.99 -2.08
C ASN A 193 0.63 1.20 -0.79
N LEU A 194 0.22 1.73 0.36
CA LEU A 194 0.27 1.01 1.64
C LEU A 194 -0.59 -0.26 1.60
N VAL A 195 -1.81 -0.19 1.07
CA VAL A 195 -2.69 -1.37 0.92
C VAL A 195 -2.07 -2.40 -0.03
N ALA A 196 -1.48 -1.97 -1.15
CA ALA A 196 -0.82 -2.87 -2.09
C ALA A 196 0.41 -3.56 -1.46
N SER A 197 1.25 -2.80 -0.74
CA SER A 197 2.40 -3.34 -0.01
C SER A 197 1.97 -4.36 1.05
N LEU A 198 0.93 -4.05 1.84
CA LEU A 198 0.37 -4.97 2.82
C LEU A 198 -0.14 -6.27 2.18
N LEU A 199 -0.88 -6.16 1.07
CA LEU A 199 -1.40 -7.34 0.36
C LEU A 199 -0.30 -8.21 -0.26
N ASN A 200 0.83 -7.61 -0.66
CA ASN A 200 1.97 -8.37 -1.16
C ASN A 200 2.67 -9.14 -0.02
N SER A 201 2.79 -8.56 1.17
CA SER A 201 3.40 -9.25 2.32
C SER A 201 2.48 -10.31 2.94
N MET A 202 1.15 -10.24 2.74
CA MET A 202 0.19 -11.23 3.25
C MET A 202 0.56 -12.69 2.93
N LYS A 203 1.19 -12.97 1.78
CA LYS A 203 1.58 -14.34 1.41
C LYS A 203 2.65 -14.91 2.35
N SER A 204 3.65 -14.10 2.74
CA SER A 204 4.67 -14.49 3.73
C SER A 204 4.01 -14.74 5.09
N ILE A 205 3.15 -13.79 5.50
CA ILE A 205 2.50 -13.74 6.81
C ILE A 205 1.49 -14.88 7.02
N ALA A 206 0.78 -15.29 5.97
CA ALA A 206 -0.28 -16.31 6.05
C ALA A 206 0.25 -17.65 6.60
N SER A 207 1.48 -18.02 6.26
CA SER A 207 2.09 -19.27 6.74
C SER A 207 2.31 -19.26 8.27
N LEU A 208 2.76 -18.13 8.81
CA LEU A 208 3.00 -17.94 10.24
C LEU A 208 1.69 -17.79 11.02
N LEU A 209 0.71 -17.07 10.46
CA LEU A 209 -0.63 -16.97 11.04
C LEU A 209 -1.33 -18.33 11.08
N LEU A 210 -1.13 -19.18 10.06
CA LEU A 210 -1.66 -20.54 10.07
C LEU A 210 -1.04 -21.39 11.19
N LEU A 211 0.27 -21.26 11.42
CA LEU A 211 0.94 -21.95 12.54
C LEU A 211 0.40 -21.48 13.89
N LEU A 212 0.26 -20.16 14.08
CA LEU A 212 -0.34 -19.58 15.29
C LEU A 212 -1.77 -20.07 15.49
N PHE A 213 -2.58 -20.08 14.43
CA PHE A 213 -3.96 -20.54 14.51
C PHE A 213 -4.06 -22.03 14.83
N LEU A 214 -3.18 -22.86 14.26
CA LEU A 214 -3.06 -24.28 14.61
C LEU A 214 -2.70 -24.48 16.08
N PHE A 215 -1.73 -23.71 16.59
CA PHE A 215 -1.35 -23.72 18.00
C PHE A 215 -2.54 -23.35 18.91
N ILE A 216 -3.29 -22.30 18.57
CA ILE A 216 -4.51 -21.90 19.29
C ILE A 216 -5.53 -23.05 19.29
N ILE A 217 -5.77 -23.71 18.15
CA ILE A 217 -6.70 -24.85 18.07
C ILE A 217 -6.27 -26.00 18.98
N ILE A 218 -4.99 -26.39 18.94
CA ILE A 218 -4.46 -27.49 19.77
C ILE A 218 -4.69 -27.19 21.25
N PHE A 219 -4.33 -25.99 21.71
CA PHE A 219 -4.52 -25.60 23.10
C PHE A 219 -5.98 -25.40 23.48
N SER A 220 -6.84 -24.98 22.55
CA SER A 220 -8.29 -24.87 22.79
C SER A 220 -8.91 -26.25 23.01
N LEU A 221 -8.58 -27.23 22.15
CA LEU A 221 -9.06 -28.61 22.31
C LEU A 221 -8.51 -29.25 23.58
N LEU A 222 -7.22 -29.05 23.89
CA LEU A 222 -6.63 -29.53 25.13
C LEU A 222 -7.30 -28.89 26.36
N GLY A 223 -7.58 -27.58 26.31
CA GLY A 223 -8.30 -26.86 27.35
C GLY A 223 -9.72 -27.38 27.55
N MET A 224 -10.43 -27.72 26.48
CA MET A 224 -11.75 -28.38 26.58
C MET A 224 -11.67 -29.73 27.29
N GLN A 225 -10.65 -30.54 27.01
CA GLN A 225 -10.47 -31.84 27.68
C GLN A 225 -10.13 -31.69 29.16
N LEU A 226 -9.35 -30.66 29.52
CA LEU A 226 -8.94 -30.42 30.90
C LEU A 226 -10.04 -29.73 31.72
N PHE A 227 -10.68 -28.70 31.18
CA PHE A 227 -11.52 -27.75 31.92
C PHE A 227 -12.99 -27.71 31.50
N GLY A 228 -13.39 -28.44 30.45
CA GLY A 228 -14.76 -28.41 29.93
C GLY A 228 -15.79 -28.78 31.01
N GLY A 229 -16.75 -27.89 31.26
CA GLY A 229 -17.81 -28.05 32.25
C GLY A 229 -17.37 -27.89 33.71
N LYS A 230 -16.10 -27.60 33.99
CA LYS A 230 -15.55 -27.57 35.36
C LYS A 230 -15.53 -26.17 36.01
N PHE A 231 -15.81 -25.12 35.25
CA PHE A 231 -15.76 -23.73 35.75
C PHE A 231 -17.07 -23.26 36.41
N ASN A 232 -17.94 -24.22 36.78
CA ASN A 232 -19.21 -23.97 37.43
C ASN A 232 -19.05 -23.99 38.96
N PHE A 233 -18.43 -22.94 39.52
CA PHE A 233 -18.15 -22.85 40.97
C PHE A 233 -19.33 -22.36 41.81
N ASP A 234 -20.13 -21.46 41.27
CA ASP A 234 -21.25 -20.79 41.94
C ASP A 234 -22.38 -20.57 40.92
N GLU A 235 -23.61 -20.96 41.25
CA GLU A 235 -24.78 -20.80 40.37
C GLU A 235 -25.11 -19.32 40.11
N THR A 236 -24.62 -18.40 40.95
CA THR A 236 -24.94 -16.97 40.88
C THR A 236 -23.99 -16.15 39.99
N GLN A 237 -22.79 -16.65 39.68
CA GLN A 237 -21.82 -15.96 38.82
C GLN A 237 -21.40 -16.81 37.62
N THR A 238 -21.86 -16.40 36.44
CA THR A 238 -21.43 -17.02 35.18
C THR A 238 -20.05 -16.52 34.78
N LYS A 239 -19.07 -17.42 34.81
CA LYS A 239 -17.75 -17.15 34.26
C LYS A 239 -17.87 -17.06 32.73
N ARG A 240 -17.31 -15.98 32.16
CA ARG A 240 -17.37 -15.74 30.71
C ARG A 240 -16.28 -16.52 29.97
N SER A 241 -15.08 -16.60 30.54
CA SER A 241 -13.91 -17.24 29.93
C SER A 241 -13.82 -18.72 30.31
N THR A 242 -14.66 -19.54 29.69
CA THR A 242 -14.71 -21.00 29.95
C THR A 242 -14.18 -21.83 28.77
N PHE A 243 -14.13 -23.15 28.97
CA PHE A 243 -13.71 -24.14 27.98
C PHE A 243 -14.85 -25.13 27.63
N ASP A 244 -16.11 -24.71 27.78
CA ASP A 244 -17.26 -25.62 27.62
C ASP A 244 -17.53 -25.96 26.14
N ASN A 245 -17.39 -24.94 25.27
CA ASN A 245 -17.63 -25.04 23.83
C ASN A 245 -16.40 -24.61 23.05
N PHE A 246 -16.20 -25.16 21.85
CA PHE A 246 -15.02 -24.86 21.03
C PHE A 246 -14.82 -23.37 20.71
N PRO A 247 -15.82 -22.58 20.27
CA PRO A 247 -15.63 -21.15 20.03
C PRO A 247 -15.28 -20.35 21.30
N GLN A 248 -15.85 -20.75 22.44
CA GLN A 248 -15.55 -20.10 23.72
C GLN A 248 -14.13 -20.43 24.18
N ALA A 249 -13.71 -21.69 24.08
CA ALA A 249 -12.34 -22.12 24.35
C ALA A 249 -11.33 -21.39 23.46
N LEU A 250 -11.65 -21.20 22.18
CA LEU A 250 -10.82 -20.44 21.24
C LEU A 250 -10.61 -18.99 21.70
N LEU A 251 -11.68 -18.33 22.14
CA LEU A 251 -11.63 -16.96 22.69
C LEU A 251 -10.85 -16.91 24.00
N THR A 252 -11.06 -17.88 24.90
CA THR A 252 -10.34 -17.97 26.18
C THR A 252 -8.85 -18.18 25.97
N VAL A 253 -8.44 -19.06 25.04
CA VAL A 253 -7.03 -19.24 24.66
C VAL A 253 -6.45 -17.96 24.05
N PHE A 254 -7.20 -17.29 23.17
CA PHE A 254 -6.78 -16.01 22.61
C PHE A 254 -6.58 -14.93 23.70
N GLN A 255 -7.50 -14.83 24.66
CA GLN A 255 -7.38 -13.94 25.81
C GLN A 255 -6.12 -14.24 26.65
N ILE A 256 -5.79 -15.52 26.86
CA ILE A 256 -4.55 -15.89 27.56
C ILE A 256 -3.31 -15.46 26.76
N LEU A 257 -3.34 -15.59 25.43
CA LEU A 257 -2.24 -15.16 24.56
C LEU A 257 -2.05 -13.64 24.53
N THR A 258 -3.12 -12.84 24.66
CA THR A 258 -2.99 -11.38 24.78
C THR A 258 -2.43 -10.94 26.13
N GLY A 259 -2.40 -11.84 27.12
CA GLY A 259 -1.99 -11.54 28.49
C GLY A 259 -3.01 -10.73 29.26
N GLU A 260 -4.25 -10.63 28.77
CA GLU A 260 -5.33 -9.94 29.46
C GLU A 260 -6.04 -10.91 30.43
N ASP A 261 -5.93 -10.63 31.73
CA ASP A 261 -6.64 -11.38 32.79
C ASP A 261 -6.41 -12.92 32.73
N TRP A 262 -5.26 -13.34 32.18
CA TRP A 262 -4.90 -14.75 32.03
C TRP A 262 -4.72 -15.46 33.38
N ASN A 263 -4.31 -14.70 34.40
CA ASN A 263 -4.16 -15.17 35.77
C ASN A 263 -5.52 -15.51 36.39
N ALA A 264 -6.59 -14.76 36.11
CA ALA A 264 -7.93 -15.10 36.59
C ALA A 264 -8.42 -16.42 35.99
N VAL A 265 -8.22 -16.63 34.68
CA VAL A 265 -8.55 -17.91 34.02
C VAL A 265 -7.72 -19.07 34.61
N MET A 266 -6.45 -18.82 34.92
CA MET A 266 -5.59 -19.79 35.60
C MET A 266 -6.10 -20.11 37.01
N TYR A 267 -6.49 -19.09 37.80
CA TYR A 267 -7.04 -19.29 39.15
C TYR A 267 -8.32 -20.11 39.11
N ASP A 268 -9.22 -19.84 38.17
CA ASP A 268 -10.42 -20.66 37.94
C ASP A 268 -10.02 -22.09 37.56
N GLY A 269 -8.99 -22.26 36.72
CA GLY A 269 -8.39 -23.57 36.41
C GLY A 269 -7.88 -24.35 37.63
N ILE A 270 -7.24 -23.68 38.58
CA ILE A 270 -6.75 -24.31 39.83
C ILE A 270 -7.92 -24.69 40.73
N MET A 271 -8.90 -23.80 40.87
CA MET A 271 -10.08 -24.02 41.70
C MET A 271 -10.93 -25.18 41.18
N ALA A 272 -10.99 -25.39 39.85
CA ALA A 272 -11.68 -26.51 39.20
C ALA A 272 -11.19 -27.89 39.66
N TYR A 273 -9.97 -27.97 40.19
CA TYR A 273 -9.33 -29.20 40.64
C TYR A 273 -9.17 -29.28 42.17
N GLY A 274 -9.92 -28.46 42.92
CA GLY A 274 -9.91 -28.48 44.39
C GLY A 274 -8.96 -27.47 45.04
N GLY A 275 -8.45 -26.50 44.27
CA GLY A 275 -7.69 -25.36 44.78
C GLY A 275 -6.17 -25.59 44.91
N PRO A 276 -5.44 -24.64 45.52
CA PRO A 276 -3.97 -24.67 45.58
C PRO A 276 -3.39 -25.83 46.41
N SER A 277 -4.17 -26.40 47.34
CA SER A 277 -3.73 -27.47 48.23
C SER A 277 -3.89 -28.88 47.64
N SER A 278 -4.52 -29.01 46.47
CA SER A 278 -4.77 -30.28 45.79
C SER A 278 -3.90 -30.42 44.52
N SER A 279 -4.30 -31.29 43.57
CA SER A 279 -3.68 -31.42 42.25
C SER A 279 -3.89 -30.20 41.34
N GLY A 280 -4.64 -29.18 41.75
CA GLY A 280 -4.90 -27.97 40.97
C GLY A 280 -3.65 -27.17 40.60
N MET A 281 -2.59 -27.21 41.41
CA MET A 281 -1.32 -26.56 41.06
C MET A 281 -0.65 -27.15 39.81
N ILE A 282 -0.80 -28.45 39.54
CA ILE A 282 -0.22 -29.11 38.36
C ILE A 282 -0.82 -28.51 37.09
N VAL A 283 -2.09 -28.12 37.16
CA VAL A 283 -2.85 -27.58 36.04
C VAL A 283 -2.38 -26.16 35.65
N CYS A 284 -1.66 -25.45 36.53
CA CYS A 284 -0.99 -24.19 36.20
C CYS A 284 0.00 -24.35 35.04
N ILE A 285 0.62 -25.52 34.90
CA ILE A 285 1.61 -25.80 33.86
C ILE A 285 1.01 -25.60 32.46
N TYR A 286 -0.26 -25.97 32.26
CA TYR A 286 -0.95 -25.72 30.98
C TYR A 286 -0.94 -24.22 30.62
N PHE A 287 -1.30 -23.36 31.58
CA PHE A 287 -1.36 -21.91 31.36
C PHE A 287 0.03 -21.29 31.16
N ILE A 288 1.03 -21.74 31.91
CA ILE A 288 2.41 -21.26 31.79
C ILE A 288 2.99 -21.64 30.41
N ILE A 289 2.82 -22.89 29.97
CA ILE A 289 3.28 -23.33 28.65
C ILE A 289 2.53 -22.58 27.55
N LEU A 290 1.21 -22.47 27.65
CA LEU A 290 0.40 -21.71 26.69
C LEU A 290 0.89 -20.27 26.57
N PHE A 291 1.12 -19.59 27.70
CA PHE A 291 1.55 -18.21 27.72
C PHE A 291 2.97 -18.04 27.16
N ILE A 292 3.94 -18.84 27.60
CA ILE A 292 5.34 -18.71 27.16
C ILE A 292 5.49 -19.12 25.70
N CYS A 293 5.06 -20.33 25.34
CA CYS A 293 5.20 -20.84 23.98
C CYS A 293 4.36 -20.03 22.98
N GLY A 294 3.15 -19.64 23.37
CA GLY A 294 2.27 -18.84 22.53
C GLY A 294 2.81 -17.45 22.26
N ASN A 295 3.29 -16.74 23.29
CA ASN A 295 3.92 -15.44 23.11
C ASN A 295 5.24 -15.51 22.34
N TYR A 296 6.00 -16.60 22.48
CA TYR A 296 7.19 -16.83 21.66
C TYR A 296 6.84 -16.96 20.17
N ILE A 297 5.79 -17.72 19.83
CA ILE A 297 5.29 -17.81 18.45
C ILE A 297 4.82 -16.43 17.96
N LEU A 298 4.05 -15.69 18.76
CA LEU A 298 3.59 -14.34 18.42
C LEU A 298 4.75 -13.38 18.16
N LEU A 299 5.77 -13.39 19.01
CA LEU A 299 6.96 -12.55 18.84
C LEU A 299 7.68 -12.88 17.54
N ASN A 300 7.84 -14.16 17.21
CA ASN A 300 8.45 -14.58 15.96
C ASN A 300 7.61 -14.17 14.73
N VAL A 301 6.28 -14.22 14.83
CA VAL A 301 5.39 -13.71 13.77
C VAL A 301 5.58 -12.21 13.59
N PHE A 302 5.57 -11.43 14.68
CA PHE A 302 5.75 -9.98 14.63
C PHE A 302 7.13 -9.59 14.09
N LEU A 303 8.19 -10.26 14.54
CA LEU A 303 9.55 -10.01 14.08
C LEU A 303 9.72 -10.33 12.60
N ALA A 304 9.20 -11.46 12.14
CA ALA A 304 9.20 -11.80 10.72
C ALA A 304 8.50 -10.73 9.87
N ILE A 305 7.30 -10.29 10.29
CA ILE A 305 6.55 -9.22 9.62
C ILE A 305 7.34 -7.91 9.59
N ALA A 306 7.96 -7.53 10.71
CA ALA A 306 8.70 -6.28 10.83
C ALA A 306 9.96 -6.28 9.94
N VAL A 307 10.68 -7.40 9.90
CA VAL A 307 11.88 -7.58 9.06
C VAL A 307 11.50 -7.56 7.58
N ASP A 308 10.48 -8.34 7.17
CA ASP A 308 10.02 -8.38 5.78
C ASP A 308 9.55 -7.00 5.32
N ASN A 309 8.73 -6.30 6.12
CA ASN A 309 8.25 -4.97 5.76
C ASN A 309 9.37 -3.92 5.73
N LEU A 310 10.39 -4.02 6.59
CA LEU A 310 11.53 -3.10 6.59
C LEU A 310 12.39 -3.31 5.34
N ALA A 311 12.65 -4.57 4.97
CA ALA A 311 13.37 -4.92 3.75
C ALA A 311 12.62 -4.47 2.49
N ASP A 312 11.29 -4.66 2.45
CA ASP A 312 10.44 -4.18 1.37
C ASP A 312 10.42 -2.64 1.30
N ALA A 313 10.37 -1.94 2.44
CA ALA A 313 10.41 -0.48 2.47
C ALA A 313 11.77 0.07 1.99
N GLU A 314 12.88 -0.56 2.37
CA GLU A 314 14.22 -0.17 1.93
C GLU A 314 14.38 -0.35 0.41
N SER A 315 13.97 -1.50 -0.13
CA SER A 315 14.02 -1.79 -1.57
C SER A 315 13.10 -0.89 -2.40
N LEU A 316 11.91 -0.55 -1.89
CA LEU A 316 11.02 0.41 -2.56
C LEU A 316 11.60 1.83 -2.56
N ASN A 317 12.27 2.25 -1.48
CA ASN A 317 12.88 3.58 -1.39
C ASN A 317 14.10 3.70 -2.32
N THR A 318 14.94 2.67 -2.43
CA THR A 318 16.06 2.66 -3.38
C THR A 318 15.57 2.68 -4.83
N ALA A 319 14.58 1.86 -5.18
CA ALA A 319 13.97 1.85 -6.51
C ALA A 319 13.34 3.21 -6.87
N GLN A 320 12.63 3.85 -5.94
CA GLN A 320 12.07 5.20 -6.15
C GLN A 320 13.17 6.26 -6.35
N LYS A 321 14.28 6.14 -5.62
CA LYS A 321 15.43 7.04 -5.75
C LYS A 321 16.11 6.87 -7.11
N GLU A 322 16.35 5.63 -7.54
CA GLU A 322 16.90 5.32 -8.87
C GLU A 322 16.02 5.84 -10.00
N GLU A 323 14.70 5.64 -9.92
CA GLU A 323 13.75 6.15 -10.92
C GLU A 323 13.73 7.69 -10.95
N ALA A 324 13.87 8.34 -9.79
CA ALA A 324 13.96 9.79 -9.69
C ALA A 324 15.26 10.33 -10.31
N GLU A 325 16.40 9.69 -10.03
CA GLU A 325 17.69 10.03 -10.61
C GLU A 325 17.70 9.82 -12.14
N GLU A 326 17.09 8.74 -12.63
CA GLU A 326 16.95 8.48 -14.06
C GLU A 326 16.07 9.55 -14.74
N LYS A 327 14.96 9.96 -14.11
CA LYS A 327 14.11 11.05 -14.59
C LYS A 327 14.85 12.38 -14.64
N GLU A 328 15.68 12.70 -13.64
CA GLU A 328 16.51 13.90 -13.65
C GLU A 328 17.58 13.84 -14.75
N ARG A 329 18.28 12.71 -14.93
CA ARG A 329 19.23 12.50 -16.05
C ARG A 329 18.56 12.72 -17.42
N LYS A 330 17.36 12.16 -17.62
CA LYS A 330 16.57 12.36 -18.86
C LYS A 330 16.16 13.83 -19.05
N LYS A 331 15.84 14.57 -17.98
CA LYS A 331 15.52 16.01 -18.06
C LYS A 331 16.74 16.84 -18.43
N ILE A 332 17.91 16.54 -17.87
CA ILE A 332 19.18 17.24 -18.15
C ILE A 332 19.58 17.02 -19.62
N ALA A 333 19.62 15.77 -20.09
CA ALA A 333 19.92 15.45 -21.49
C ALA A 333 18.94 16.13 -22.48
N ARG A 334 17.66 16.25 -22.10
CA ARG A 334 16.67 16.98 -22.91
C ARG A 334 16.91 18.49 -22.93
N LYS A 335 17.39 19.10 -21.84
CA LYS A 335 17.76 20.52 -21.81
C LYS A 335 18.99 20.79 -22.66
N GLU A 336 20.03 19.96 -22.54
CA GLU A 336 21.26 20.08 -23.33
C GLU A 336 21.00 19.94 -24.83
N SER A 337 20.19 18.95 -25.25
CA SER A 337 19.80 18.80 -26.66
C SER A 337 18.98 19.98 -27.19
N LEU A 338 18.15 20.63 -26.35
CA LEU A 338 17.42 21.85 -26.72
C LEU A 338 18.34 23.07 -26.82
N GLU A 339 19.34 23.20 -25.94
CA GLU A 339 20.35 24.26 -26.01
C GLU A 339 21.27 24.10 -27.23
N ASN A 340 21.75 22.90 -27.51
CA ASN A 340 22.54 22.62 -28.72
C ASN A 340 21.76 22.92 -30.00
N LYS A 341 20.44 22.65 -30.02
CA LYS A 341 19.58 22.99 -31.17
C LYS A 341 19.29 24.49 -31.29
N LYS A 342 19.44 25.25 -30.20
CA LYS A 342 19.33 26.72 -30.17
C LYS A 342 20.63 27.39 -30.61
N ASN A 343 21.77 26.81 -30.24
CA ASN A 343 23.10 27.27 -30.63
C ASN A 343 23.45 26.90 -32.09
N ASN A 344 22.90 25.80 -32.62
CA ASN A 344 23.03 25.40 -34.03
C ASN A 344 21.93 25.95 -34.96
N LYS A 345 21.27 27.07 -34.63
CA LYS A 345 20.54 27.83 -35.66
C LYS A 345 21.58 28.63 -36.46
N PRO A 346 21.82 28.32 -37.75
CA PRO A 346 22.60 29.22 -38.58
C PRO A 346 21.85 30.56 -38.68
N GLU A 347 22.56 31.66 -38.50
CA GLU A 347 22.07 32.99 -38.85
C GLU A 347 21.69 32.99 -40.34
N VAL A 348 20.40 32.89 -40.62
CA VAL A 348 19.87 33.13 -41.96
C VAL A 348 19.92 34.64 -42.18
N ASN A 349 21.00 35.08 -42.84
CA ASN A 349 21.03 36.38 -43.49
C ASN A 349 19.91 36.41 -44.55
N GLN A 350 18.97 37.33 -44.35
CA GLN A 350 17.94 37.65 -45.33
C GLN A 350 18.59 38.35 -46.54
N ILE A 351 18.83 37.61 -47.62
CA ILE A 351 18.86 38.16 -48.98
C ILE A 351 18.13 37.18 -49.90
N ALA A 352 17.13 37.71 -50.60
CA ALA A 352 16.27 37.01 -51.54
C ALA A 352 17.04 36.46 -52.76
N ASN A 353 16.68 35.27 -53.25
CA ASN A 353 16.16 35.12 -54.61
C ASN A 353 15.56 33.74 -54.93
N SER A 354 14.39 33.83 -55.58
CA SER A 354 13.70 32.96 -56.56
C SER A 354 14.12 31.51 -56.85
N ASP A 355 13.09 30.67 -56.89
CA ASP A 355 12.80 29.59 -57.86
C ASP A 355 13.73 28.37 -57.97
N ASN A 356 13.25 27.22 -57.48
CA ASN A 356 12.83 26.14 -58.39
C ASN A 356 12.13 24.97 -57.68
N LYS A 357 11.10 24.48 -58.36
CA LYS A 357 10.25 23.33 -58.03
C LYS A 357 10.75 22.11 -58.78
N VAL A 358 11.15 21.02 -58.13
CA VAL A 358 11.15 19.66 -58.73
C VAL A 358 10.83 18.60 -57.66
N THR A 359 10.20 17.55 -58.18
CA THR A 359 9.38 16.46 -57.68
C THR A 359 10.04 15.30 -56.92
N ILE A 360 9.14 14.51 -56.34
CA ILE A 360 9.19 13.25 -55.60
C ILE A 360 9.65 12.01 -56.43
N ASP A 361 10.13 10.99 -55.70
CA ASP A 361 10.37 9.55 -55.98
C ASP A 361 11.61 9.14 -56.80
N ASP A 362 12.48 8.30 -56.22
CA ASP A 362 12.45 6.85 -56.50
C ASP A 362 13.30 6.03 -55.50
N TYR A 363 12.81 4.82 -55.22
CA TYR A 363 13.49 3.76 -54.47
C TYR A 363 14.44 3.01 -55.41
N ARG A 364 15.60 2.58 -54.92
CA ARG A 364 16.25 1.38 -55.46
C ARG A 364 17.09 0.67 -54.38
N GLU A 365 16.57 -0.47 -53.96
CA GLU A 365 17.27 -1.54 -53.26
C GLU A 365 18.32 -2.15 -54.19
N GLU A 366 19.48 -2.50 -53.65
CA GLU A 366 20.26 -3.67 -54.06
C GLU A 366 21.15 -4.08 -52.88
N ASP A 367 20.97 -5.32 -52.46
CA ASP A 367 21.55 -6.02 -51.32
C ASP A 367 23.08 -6.22 -51.44
N GLU A 368 23.79 -6.29 -50.31
CA GLU A 368 24.71 -7.39 -49.99
C GLU A 368 25.27 -7.24 -48.57
N ASP A 369 24.96 -8.25 -47.74
CA ASP A 369 25.53 -8.48 -46.41
C ASP A 369 27.07 -8.60 -46.45
N LYS A 370 27.73 -8.08 -45.42
CA LYS A 370 28.77 -8.81 -44.64
C LYS A 370 29.35 -7.97 -43.50
N ASP A 371 29.42 -8.62 -42.33
CA ASP A 371 30.23 -8.26 -41.16
C ASP A 371 31.66 -7.85 -41.52
N PRO A 372 32.34 -7.11 -40.63
CA PRO A 372 33.39 -7.80 -39.89
C PRO A 372 33.54 -7.34 -38.42
N TYR A 373 33.28 -8.23 -37.47
CA TYR A 373 34.39 -8.69 -36.62
C TYR A 373 35.13 -9.74 -37.44
N PRO A 374 36.48 -9.89 -37.41
CA PRO A 374 37.21 -10.42 -36.23
C PRO A 374 38.77 -10.13 -36.30
N PRO A 375 39.73 -10.98 -35.86
CA PRO A 375 40.00 -11.66 -34.57
C PRO A 375 41.50 -11.59 -34.12
N CYS A 376 41.82 -12.41 -33.11
CA CYS A 376 43.06 -13.21 -32.95
C CYS A 376 44.20 -12.57 -32.12
N ASP A 377 44.93 -13.26 -31.24
CA ASP A 377 45.00 -14.68 -30.88
C ASP A 377 45.76 -14.84 -29.55
N VAL A 378 45.48 -15.94 -28.87
CA VAL A 378 46.26 -16.52 -27.76
C VAL A 378 47.36 -17.41 -28.37
N PRO A 379 48.52 -17.57 -27.71
CA PRO A 379 49.04 -18.93 -27.54
C PRO A 379 49.53 -19.24 -26.10
N VAL A 380 48.97 -20.34 -25.57
CA VAL A 380 49.50 -21.46 -24.73
C VAL A 380 50.92 -21.31 -24.16
N GLY A 381 51.12 -21.26 -22.83
CA GLY A 381 51.42 -22.40 -21.91
C GLY A 381 52.96 -22.52 -21.72
N GLU A 382 53.60 -22.66 -20.56
CA GLU A 382 53.33 -23.19 -19.21
C GLU A 382 54.31 -22.56 -18.17
N GLU A 383 53.99 -22.73 -16.88
CA GLU A 383 54.84 -22.70 -15.66
C GLU A 383 55.21 -21.36 -14.95
N GLU A 384 54.66 -21.28 -13.72
CA GLU A 384 55.16 -20.76 -12.43
C GLU A 384 56.12 -19.55 -12.37
N GLU A 385 55.70 -18.47 -11.70
CA GLU A 385 56.30 -17.93 -10.46
C GLU A 385 55.65 -16.57 -10.08
N GLU A 386 55.64 -16.29 -8.77
CA GLU A 386 55.11 -15.10 -8.10
C GLU A 386 55.87 -13.82 -8.51
N GLU A 387 55.20 -12.65 -8.53
CA GLU A 387 55.69 -11.34 -8.04
C GLU A 387 54.79 -10.16 -8.50
N GLU A 388 54.99 -9.02 -7.83
CA GLU A 388 54.08 -7.90 -7.56
C GLU A 388 53.90 -6.83 -8.67
N GLU A 389 52.95 -5.88 -8.43
CA GLU A 389 52.83 -4.50 -8.99
C GLU A 389 52.48 -4.39 -10.50
N ASP A 390 51.43 -3.71 -11.01
CA ASP A 390 50.84 -2.39 -10.76
C ASP A 390 49.40 -2.31 -11.36
N GLU A 391 48.45 -1.68 -10.65
CA GLU A 391 47.12 -1.30 -11.18
C GLU A 391 47.11 0.14 -11.75
N PRO A 392 46.37 0.43 -12.84
CA PRO A 392 46.26 1.78 -13.42
C PRO A 392 45.36 2.73 -12.61
N GLU A 393 45.82 3.97 -12.43
CA GLU A 393 45.24 5.02 -11.59
C GLU A 393 43.78 5.41 -11.95
N VAL A 394 42.87 5.21 -11.00
CA VAL A 394 41.53 5.82 -10.98
C VAL A 394 41.64 7.24 -10.37
N PRO A 395 41.00 8.28 -10.93
CA PRO A 395 41.05 9.62 -10.33
C PRO A 395 40.47 9.58 -8.91
N ALA A 396 41.30 9.88 -7.92
CA ALA A 396 40.90 9.93 -6.53
C ALA A 396 39.84 11.02 -6.31
N GLY A 397 38.57 10.60 -6.19
CA GLY A 397 37.57 11.40 -5.47
C GLY A 397 38.05 11.67 -4.04
N PRO A 398 37.59 12.74 -3.36
CA PRO A 398 38.08 13.07 -2.03
C PRO A 398 37.80 11.91 -1.07
N ARG A 399 38.85 11.25 -0.56
CA ARG A 399 38.72 10.21 0.47
C ARG A 399 37.96 10.77 1.68
N PRO A 400 37.05 9.99 2.30
CA PRO A 400 36.50 10.37 3.60
C PRO A 400 37.65 10.36 4.61
N ARG A 401 37.87 11.51 5.27
CA ARG A 401 38.91 11.67 6.28
C ARG A 401 38.65 10.73 7.47
N ARG A 402 39.70 10.12 8.02
CA ARG A 402 39.64 9.30 9.24
C ARG A 402 39.04 10.13 10.38
N ILE A 403 38.06 9.55 11.07
CA ILE A 403 37.34 10.14 12.22
C ILE A 403 38.30 10.56 13.36
N SER A 404 39.52 10.01 13.41
CA SER A 404 40.54 10.33 14.41
C SER A 404 41.28 11.66 14.19
N GLU A 405 41.12 12.35 13.05
CA GLU A 405 41.70 13.68 12.80
C GLU A 405 40.70 14.83 13.00
N LEU A 406 39.46 14.53 13.37
CA LEU A 406 38.47 15.49 13.85
C LEU A 406 38.69 15.78 15.34
N ASN A 407 39.89 16.21 15.73
CA ASN A 407 39.99 17.03 16.93
C ASN A 407 39.39 18.39 16.55
N MET A 408 38.07 18.49 16.73
CA MET A 408 37.33 19.74 16.70
C MET A 408 38.03 20.72 17.65
N LYS A 409 38.84 21.62 17.11
CA LYS A 409 38.85 22.97 17.67
C LYS A 409 37.43 23.46 17.44
N GLU A 410 36.58 23.37 18.47
CA GLU A 410 35.29 24.05 18.52
C GLU A 410 35.52 25.44 17.93
N LYS A 411 34.99 25.69 16.73
CA LYS A 411 35.05 27.02 16.12
C LYS A 411 34.18 27.89 17.01
N ILE A 412 34.82 28.62 17.92
CA ILE A 412 34.19 29.63 18.76
C ILE A 412 33.42 30.55 17.80
N ALA A 413 32.10 30.57 17.91
CA ALA A 413 31.25 31.40 17.06
C ALA A 413 31.71 32.87 17.18
N PRO A 414 31.78 33.64 16.09
CA PRO A 414 32.23 35.03 16.17
C PRO A 414 31.24 35.87 16.99
N ILE A 415 31.76 36.85 17.74
CA ILE A 415 30.94 37.73 18.58
C ILE A 415 29.92 38.47 17.68
N PRO A 416 28.61 38.41 17.97
CA PRO A 416 27.58 39.02 17.13
C PRO A 416 27.76 40.51 16.88
N GLU A 417 27.32 40.97 15.71
CA GLU A 417 27.64 42.31 15.23
C GLU A 417 26.87 43.49 15.88
N GLY A 418 25.88 43.22 16.73
CA GLY A 418 25.13 44.27 17.47
C GLY A 418 25.79 44.71 18.79
N SER A 419 25.25 45.71 19.48
CA SER A 419 25.58 46.00 20.89
C SER A 419 24.76 45.11 21.83
N ALA A 420 25.38 44.55 22.88
CA ALA A 420 24.65 43.78 23.89
C ALA A 420 24.00 44.75 24.90
N PHE A 421 22.73 44.51 25.27
CA PHE A 421 21.93 45.39 26.14
C PHE A 421 21.90 46.87 25.71
N PHE A 422 22.06 47.15 24.41
CA PHE A 422 22.15 48.50 23.82
C PHE A 422 23.30 49.39 24.33
N ILE A 423 24.14 48.91 25.27
CA ILE A 423 25.18 49.70 25.94
C ILE A 423 26.59 49.11 25.70
N LEU A 424 26.72 47.80 25.50
CA LEU A 424 28.00 47.11 25.39
C LEU A 424 28.41 46.89 23.93
N SER A 425 29.36 47.69 23.44
CA SER A 425 29.96 47.55 22.10
C SER A 425 30.74 46.23 21.94
N LYS A 426 31.08 45.86 20.69
CA LYS A 426 31.84 44.62 20.38
C LYS A 426 33.21 44.56 21.05
N THR A 427 33.79 45.71 21.39
CA THR A 427 35.14 45.87 21.95
C THR A 427 35.16 45.95 23.48
N ASN A 428 34.00 45.93 24.14
CA ASN A 428 33.94 46.04 25.60
C ASN A 428 34.53 44.76 26.26
N PRO A 429 35.50 44.90 27.20
CA PRO A 429 36.19 43.76 27.82
C PRO A 429 35.23 42.81 28.56
N ILE A 430 34.14 43.34 29.13
CA ILE A 430 33.15 42.55 29.87
C ILE A 430 32.43 41.60 28.92
N ARG A 431 32.03 42.10 27.74
CA ARG A 431 31.32 41.31 26.73
C ARG A 431 32.20 40.21 26.13
N VAL A 432 33.46 40.54 25.85
CA VAL A 432 34.45 39.56 25.36
C VAL A 432 34.71 38.48 26.43
N GLY A 433 34.77 38.88 27.71
CA GLY A 433 34.90 37.96 28.85
C GLY A 433 33.71 37.00 28.99
N CYS A 434 32.47 37.50 28.95
CA CYS A 434 31.27 36.66 28.99
C CYS A 434 31.19 35.71 27.79
N HIS A 435 31.55 36.18 26.59
CA HIS A 435 31.60 35.33 25.40
C HIS A 435 32.65 34.21 25.53
N LYS A 436 33.80 34.49 26.14
CA LYS A 436 34.82 33.49 26.44
C LYS A 436 34.35 32.49 27.50
N LEU A 437 33.59 32.93 28.49
CA LEU A 437 33.03 32.08 29.55
C LEU A 437 31.96 31.12 29.00
N ILE A 438 31.02 31.62 28.20
CA ILE A 438 29.92 30.81 27.63
C ILE A 438 30.44 29.72 26.70
N ASN A 439 31.47 30.04 25.90
CA ASN A 439 32.10 29.08 24.99
C ASN A 439 33.11 28.15 25.70
N HIS A 440 33.29 28.28 27.01
CA HIS A 440 34.17 27.38 27.76
C HIS A 440 33.44 26.08 28.05
N HIS A 441 34.04 24.92 27.74
CA HIS A 441 33.42 23.61 27.93
C HIS A 441 32.96 23.32 29.38
N ILE A 442 33.58 23.97 30.37
CA ILE A 442 33.17 23.89 31.79
C ILE A 442 31.78 24.53 32.01
N PHE A 443 31.43 25.60 31.27
CA PHE A 443 30.16 26.30 31.44
C PHE A 443 28.98 25.41 31.05
N THR A 444 29.08 24.69 29.93
CA THR A 444 28.07 23.71 29.50
C THR A 444 27.88 22.60 30.53
N ASN A 445 28.98 22.01 31.03
CA ASN A 445 28.91 20.95 32.04
C ASN A 445 28.31 21.45 33.36
N LEU A 446 28.63 22.68 33.76
CA LEU A 446 28.11 23.29 34.98
C LEU A 446 26.60 23.57 34.88
N ILE A 447 26.13 24.05 33.72
CA ILE A 447 24.69 24.20 33.47
C ILE A 447 23.99 22.83 33.50
N LEU A 448 24.57 21.80 32.87
CA LEU A 448 24.00 20.45 32.90
C LEU A 448 23.90 19.90 34.31
N VAL A 449 24.91 20.13 35.17
CA VAL A 449 24.85 19.76 36.59
C VAL A 449 23.70 20.48 37.30
N PHE A 450 23.49 21.78 37.05
CA PHE A 450 22.35 22.49 37.63
C PHE A 450 21.00 22.01 37.11
N ILE A 451 20.89 21.66 35.82
CA ILE A 451 19.68 21.07 35.25
C ILE A 451 19.39 19.71 35.90
N MET A 452 20.41 18.88 36.11
CA MET A 452 20.25 17.59 36.79
C MET A 452 19.87 17.77 38.27
N LEU A 453 20.51 18.70 38.99
CA LEU A 453 20.16 19.00 40.38
C LEU A 453 18.75 19.58 40.51
N SER A 454 18.33 20.44 39.57
CA SER A 454 16.96 20.97 39.53
C SER A 454 15.93 19.86 39.26
N SER A 455 16.23 18.95 38.34
CA SER A 455 15.37 17.78 38.06
C SER A 455 15.29 16.84 39.26
N ALA A 456 16.42 16.62 39.95
CA ALA A 456 16.47 15.81 41.16
C ALA A 456 15.73 16.46 42.34
N ALA A 457 15.82 17.79 42.49
CA ALA A 457 15.08 18.53 43.51
C ALA A 457 13.56 18.45 43.26
N LEU A 458 13.12 18.61 42.00
CA LEU A 458 11.71 18.47 41.62
C LEU A 458 11.20 17.04 41.86
N ALA A 459 12.03 16.03 41.59
CA ALA A 459 11.69 14.63 41.88
C ALA A 459 11.68 14.31 43.39
N ALA A 460 12.40 15.07 44.21
CA ALA A 460 12.49 14.88 45.65
C ALA A 460 11.35 15.55 46.43
N GLU A 461 10.55 16.39 45.78
CA GLU A 461 9.42 17.10 46.36
C GLU A 461 8.32 16.11 46.82
N ASP A 462 7.76 16.34 48.00
CA ASP A 462 6.64 15.59 48.56
C ASP A 462 5.32 16.14 47.98
N PRO A 463 4.59 15.37 47.14
CA PRO A 463 3.38 15.86 46.49
C PRO A 463 2.18 15.97 47.43
N ILE A 464 2.24 15.39 48.64
CA ILE A 464 1.10 15.33 49.56
C ILE A 464 1.17 16.45 50.60
N ARG A 465 2.37 16.84 51.02
CA ARG A 465 2.57 17.80 52.12
C ARG A 465 3.41 19.00 51.69
N SER A 466 2.74 20.08 51.31
CA SER A 466 3.38 21.36 50.95
C SER A 466 4.27 21.96 52.05
N HIS A 467 3.98 21.70 53.33
CA HIS A 467 4.75 22.21 54.48
C HIS A 467 5.74 21.18 55.07
N SER A 468 6.08 20.12 54.31
CA SER A 468 7.07 19.13 54.74
C SER A 468 8.48 19.73 54.79
N PHE A 469 9.32 19.28 55.74
CA PHE A 469 10.74 19.64 55.80
C PHE A 469 11.51 19.34 54.50
N ARG A 470 10.97 18.45 53.64
CA ARG A 470 11.54 18.14 52.32
C ARG A 470 11.21 19.17 51.25
N ASN A 471 10.16 19.98 51.44
CA ASN A 471 9.69 21.00 50.49
C ASN A 471 10.08 22.42 50.93
N THR A 472 10.62 22.58 52.14
CA THR A 472 11.28 23.78 52.67
C THR A 472 12.78 23.62 52.61
#